data_AF-A0A7S0BHE2-F1
#
_entry.id   AF-A0A7S0BHE2-F1
#
_cell.length_a   1.000
_cell.length_b   1.000
_cell.length_c   1.000
_cell.angle_alpha   90.00
_cell.angle_beta   90.00
_cell.angle_gamma   90.00
#
_symmetry.space_group_name_H-M   'P 1'
#
loop_
_entity.id
_entity.type
_entity.pdbx_description
1 polymer ?
#
loop_
_entity_poly.entity_id
_entity_poly.type
_entity_poly.pdbx_seq_one_letter_code
_entity_poly.pdbx_strand_id
1 'polypeptide(L)'
;MSAFVSGPVFLSRGRGFAAGSRRRAARIVCTATPPVKVGADVDSRVEAGKALSAQGVERVRFAPSPTGALHVGGARTALYNWLHAKANHGKVILRVEDTDQARSTRESENAVLRDLKWLGIDFDEGPGAMGGDAGPYRQSERGDLYVELANRLLESGHAYPCFCTEEE
;
A
#
# COMPACT_ATOMS: atom_id res chain seq x y z
N MET A 1 -68.31 2.66 -9.48
CA MET A 1 -68.50 2.93 -10.93
C MET A 1 -67.12 2.80 -11.57
N SER A 2 -66.60 1.60 -11.85
CA SER A 2 -66.89 0.73 -13.01
C SER A 2 -67.00 1.49 -14.34
N ALA A 3 -65.95 1.38 -15.16
CA ALA A 3 -66.08 1.08 -16.59
C ALA A 3 -64.73 0.57 -17.11
N PHE A 4 -64.68 -0.75 -17.27
CA PHE A 4 -63.75 -1.49 -18.12
C PHE A 4 -64.37 -1.54 -19.54
N VAL A 5 -63.56 -1.69 -20.61
CA VAL A 5 -63.73 -2.63 -21.74
C VAL A 5 -63.03 -2.17 -23.05
N SER A 6 -62.13 -3.07 -23.51
CA SER A 6 -61.72 -3.49 -24.88
C SER A 6 -61.15 -2.57 -25.95
N GLY A 7 -59.87 -2.85 -26.31
CA GLY A 7 -59.43 -3.43 -27.61
C GLY A 7 -59.40 -2.53 -28.88
N PRO A 8 -58.67 -2.90 -29.96
CA PRO A 8 -58.09 -4.21 -30.28
C PRO A 8 -56.57 -4.21 -30.62
N VAL A 9 -56.05 -5.44 -30.65
CA VAL A 9 -54.75 -5.89 -31.11
C VAL A 9 -54.59 -5.66 -32.62
N PHE A 10 -53.45 -5.11 -33.06
CA PHE A 10 -53.05 -5.14 -34.47
C PHE A 10 -51.61 -5.65 -34.62
N LEU A 11 -51.52 -6.83 -35.23
CA LEU A 11 -50.33 -7.54 -35.64
C LEU A 11 -49.87 -6.98 -37.00
N SER A 12 -48.62 -6.53 -37.14
CA SER A 12 -48.05 -6.33 -38.48
C SER A 12 -46.59 -6.77 -38.54
N ARG A 13 -46.32 -7.52 -39.61
CA ARG A 13 -45.13 -8.28 -39.95
C ARG A 13 -43.92 -7.39 -40.27
N GLY A 14 -42.76 -7.80 -39.75
CA GLY A 14 -41.57 -8.13 -40.52
C GLY A 14 -40.91 -7.04 -41.36
N ARG A 15 -39.76 -6.53 -40.86
CA ARG A 15 -38.60 -6.16 -41.69
C ARG A 15 -37.33 -6.58 -40.98
N GLY A 16 -36.42 -7.17 -41.76
CA GLY A 16 -35.27 -7.92 -41.28
C GLY A 16 -34.24 -7.10 -40.52
N PHE A 17 -33.48 -7.80 -39.69
CA PHE A 17 -32.19 -7.33 -39.22
C PHE A 17 -31.13 -8.39 -39.51
N ALA A 18 -30.04 -7.90 -40.06
CA ALA A 18 -29.01 -8.63 -40.77
C ALA A 18 -28.30 -9.67 -39.92
N ALA A 19 -27.89 -10.73 -40.61
CA ALA A 19 -26.91 -11.69 -40.16
C ALA A 19 -25.56 -11.00 -39.85
N GLY A 20 -24.90 -11.50 -38.81
CA GLY A 20 -23.44 -11.47 -38.71
C GLY A 20 -22.82 -10.24 -38.05
N SER A 21 -22.63 -10.33 -36.73
CA SER A 21 -21.32 -9.95 -36.19
C SER A 21 -20.84 -11.08 -35.29
N ARG A 22 -19.79 -11.76 -35.76
CA ARG A 22 -19.02 -12.70 -34.95
C ARG A 22 -18.53 -11.89 -33.76
N ARG A 23 -19.03 -12.18 -32.55
CA ARG A 23 -18.39 -11.72 -31.31
C ARG A 23 -16.97 -12.31 -31.35
N ARG A 24 -16.00 -11.50 -31.76
CA ARG A 24 -14.58 -11.85 -31.59
C ARG A 24 -14.43 -11.99 -30.09
N ALA A 25 -14.28 -13.21 -29.61
CA ALA A 25 -13.67 -13.45 -28.31
C ALA A 25 -12.34 -12.70 -28.37
N ALA A 26 -12.25 -11.56 -27.66
CA ALA A 26 -10.98 -10.91 -27.41
C ALA A 26 -10.20 -11.93 -26.58
N ARG A 27 -9.36 -12.69 -27.27
CA ARG A 27 -8.44 -13.63 -26.66
C ARG A 27 -7.52 -12.75 -25.82
N ILE A 28 -7.74 -12.72 -24.51
CA ILE A 28 -6.78 -12.18 -23.56
C ILE A 28 -5.54 -13.03 -23.76
N VAL A 29 -4.60 -12.53 -24.56
CA VAL A 29 -3.26 -13.11 -24.63
C VAL A 29 -2.63 -12.70 -23.32
N CYS A 30 -2.71 -13.58 -22.35
CA CYS A 30 -1.91 -13.52 -21.14
C CYS A 30 -0.46 -13.70 -21.61
N THR A 31 0.20 -12.60 -21.99
CA THR A 31 1.62 -12.63 -22.28
C THR A 31 2.30 -12.92 -20.95
N ALA A 32 2.82 -14.14 -20.83
CA ALA A 32 3.55 -14.57 -19.64
C ALA A 32 4.56 -13.48 -19.27
N THR A 33 4.36 -12.85 -18.11
CA THR A 33 5.33 -11.92 -17.53
C THR A 33 6.65 -12.67 -17.45
N PRO A 34 7.77 -12.13 -17.98
CA PRO A 34 9.05 -12.79 -17.88
C PRO A 34 9.35 -13.04 -16.40
N PRO A 35 9.89 -14.21 -16.04
CA PRO A 35 10.21 -14.51 -14.65
C PRO A 35 11.20 -13.48 -14.12
N VAL A 36 10.83 -12.80 -13.02
CA VAL A 36 11.78 -11.98 -12.27
C VAL A 36 12.90 -12.92 -11.81
N LYS A 37 14.10 -12.72 -12.34
CA LYS A 37 15.27 -13.49 -11.94
C LYS A 37 15.62 -13.15 -10.49
N VAL A 38 15.12 -13.92 -9.54
CA VAL A 38 15.56 -13.85 -8.14
C VAL A 38 16.90 -14.56 -8.02
N GLY A 39 17.94 -13.92 -8.55
CA GLY A 39 19.32 -14.40 -8.45
C GLY A 39 20.10 -13.57 -7.44
N ALA A 40 20.17 -14.03 -6.20
CA ALA A 40 21.37 -13.85 -5.38
C ALA A 40 21.36 -14.86 -4.23
N ASP A 41 22.50 -15.51 -4.06
CA ASP A 41 22.83 -16.36 -2.93
C ASP A 41 22.61 -15.60 -1.60
N VAL A 42 22.00 -16.25 -0.61
CA VAL A 42 21.58 -15.57 0.64
C VAL A 42 22.79 -14.97 1.36
N ASP A 43 23.92 -15.68 1.35
CA ASP A 43 25.15 -15.23 2.00
C ASP A 43 25.73 -14.00 1.30
N SER A 44 25.68 -13.97 -0.04
CA SER A 44 26.09 -12.80 -0.83
C SER A 44 25.24 -11.55 -0.56
N ARG A 45 23.94 -11.71 -0.25
CA ARG A 45 23.06 -10.60 0.14
C ARG A 45 23.36 -10.08 1.55
N VAL A 46 23.72 -10.98 2.47
CA VAL A 46 24.08 -10.62 3.84
C VAL A 46 25.40 -9.85 3.86
N GLU A 47 26.40 -10.29 3.10
CA GLU A 47 27.69 -9.59 3.00
C GLU A 47 27.57 -8.26 2.25
N ALA A 48 26.75 -8.19 1.19
CA ALA A 48 26.42 -6.92 0.56
C ALA A 48 25.69 -5.97 1.52
N GLY A 49 24.81 -6.48 2.39
CA GLY A 49 24.13 -5.71 3.43
C GLY A 49 25.08 -5.14 4.47
N LYS A 50 26.04 -5.94 4.95
CA LYS A 50 27.11 -5.47 5.87
C LYS A 50 28.01 -4.42 5.24
N ALA A 51 28.35 -4.57 3.96
CA ALA A 51 29.15 -3.58 3.25
C ALA A 51 28.40 -2.26 3.07
N LEU A 52 27.06 -2.32 2.90
CA LEU A 52 26.20 -1.13 2.81
C LEU A 52 26.06 -0.42 4.16
N SER A 53 25.93 -1.15 5.27
CA SER A 53 25.85 -0.57 6.62
C SER A 53 27.18 0.03 7.09
N ALA A 54 28.32 -0.38 6.50
CA ALA A 54 29.64 0.13 6.87
C ALA A 54 29.93 1.55 6.36
N GLN A 55 29.12 2.10 5.45
CA GLN A 55 29.37 3.39 4.78
C GLN A 55 28.35 4.50 5.12
N GLY A 56 27.33 4.20 5.93
CA GLY A 56 26.30 5.16 6.33
C GLY A 56 25.82 4.92 7.76
N VAL A 57 25.19 5.93 8.36
CA VAL A 57 24.51 5.76 9.65
C VAL A 57 23.37 4.76 9.45
N GLU A 58 23.38 3.64 10.17
CA GLU A 58 22.33 2.62 10.13
C GLU A 58 20.96 3.27 10.44
N ARG A 59 19.93 2.97 9.64
CA ARG A 59 18.60 3.60 9.78
C ARG A 59 17.52 2.53 9.73
N VAL A 60 16.85 2.34 10.86
CA VAL A 60 15.72 1.42 10.96
C VAL A 60 14.42 2.18 11.11
N ARG A 61 13.30 1.55 10.70
CA ARG A 61 11.97 2.09 10.98
C ARG A 61 11.07 1.09 11.69
N PHE A 62 10.29 1.61 12.64
CA PHE A 62 9.08 0.96 13.14
C PHE A 62 7.87 1.63 12.49
N ALA A 63 7.02 0.83 11.83
CA ALA A 63 5.95 1.32 10.98
C ALA A 63 4.58 0.76 11.41
N PRO A 64 4.00 1.24 12.52
CA PRO A 64 2.69 0.79 12.99
C PRO A 64 1.55 1.41 12.17
N SER A 65 0.52 0.61 11.88
CA SER A 65 -0.77 1.12 11.42
C SER A 65 -1.64 1.44 12.64
N PRO A 66 -2.25 2.63 12.74
CA PRO A 66 -3.00 3.06 13.92
C PRO A 66 -4.42 2.49 13.93
N THR A 67 -4.55 1.16 13.92
CA THR A 67 -5.83 0.43 13.88
C THR A 67 -6.26 -0.13 15.23
N GLY A 68 -5.60 0.28 16.31
CA GLY A 68 -5.87 -0.18 17.67
C GLY A 68 -4.65 -0.06 18.59
N ALA A 69 -4.67 -0.81 19.69
CA ALA A 69 -3.59 -0.85 20.68
C ALA A 69 -2.34 -1.57 20.15
N LEU A 70 -1.17 -1.19 20.68
CA LEU A 70 0.09 -1.85 20.34
C LEU A 70 0.13 -3.26 20.94
N HIS A 71 -0.02 -4.28 20.10
CA HIS A 71 0.10 -5.67 20.54
C HIS A 71 1.57 -6.08 20.79
N VAL A 72 1.76 -7.17 21.55
CA VAL A 72 3.10 -7.65 21.98
C VAL A 72 4.04 -7.94 20.80
N GLY A 73 3.51 -8.42 19.67
CA GLY A 73 4.30 -8.63 18.45
C GLY A 73 4.84 -7.33 17.84
N GLY A 74 4.04 -6.26 17.88
CA GLY A 74 4.46 -4.92 17.49
C GLY A 74 5.52 -4.37 18.44
N ALA A 75 5.28 -4.48 19.76
CA ALA A 75 6.25 -4.06 20.78
C ALA A 75 7.60 -4.78 20.65
N ARG A 76 7.60 -6.10 20.40
CA ARG A 76 8.82 -6.88 20.14
C ARG A 76 9.59 -6.36 18.93
N THR A 77 8.88 -6.05 17.85
CA THR A 77 9.49 -5.55 16.61
C THR A 77 10.08 -4.16 16.81
N ALA A 78 9.36 -3.26 17.51
CA ALA A 78 9.86 -1.95 17.89
C ALA A 78 11.14 -2.06 18.74
N LEU A 79 11.14 -2.94 19.74
CA LEU A 79 12.27 -3.18 20.62
C LEU A 79 13.50 -3.70 19.83
N TYR A 80 13.31 -4.65 18.92
CA TYR A 80 14.43 -5.18 18.11
C TYR A 80 15.04 -4.13 17.21
N ASN A 81 14.21 -3.33 16.52
CA ASN A 81 14.70 -2.22 15.71
C ASN A 81 15.48 -1.23 16.59
N TRP A 82 14.93 -0.87 17.75
CA TRP A 82 15.57 0.06 18.67
C TRP A 82 16.92 -0.46 19.18
N LEU A 83 16.98 -1.70 19.66
CA LEU A 83 18.22 -2.34 20.11
C LEU A 83 19.25 -2.44 18.99
N HIS A 84 18.82 -2.79 17.78
CA HIS A 84 19.69 -2.89 16.62
C HIS A 84 20.30 -1.54 16.25
N ALA A 85 19.50 -0.49 16.19
CA ALA A 85 20.00 0.87 15.95
C ALA A 85 20.96 1.32 17.05
N LYS A 86 20.62 1.10 18.33
CA LYS A 86 21.50 1.47 19.45
C LYS A 86 22.84 0.74 19.40
N ALA A 87 22.85 -0.56 19.10
CA ALA A 87 24.07 -1.36 19.00
C ALA A 87 24.98 -0.90 17.86
N ASN A 88 24.39 -0.38 16.78
CA ASN A 88 25.12 0.06 15.58
C ASN A 88 25.27 1.59 15.48
N HIS A 89 24.99 2.33 16.56
CA HIS A 89 24.99 3.81 16.56
C HIS A 89 24.15 4.43 15.43
N GLY A 90 23.06 3.75 15.06
CA GLY A 90 22.10 4.16 14.05
C GLY A 90 20.98 5.04 14.59
N LYS A 91 20.03 5.35 13.70
CA LYS A 91 18.81 6.11 14.00
C LYS A 91 17.57 5.23 13.91
N VAL A 92 16.62 5.48 14.81
CA VAL A 92 15.30 4.86 14.86
C VAL A 92 14.26 5.83 14.34
N ILE A 93 13.51 5.41 13.33
CA ILE A 93 12.46 6.21 12.70
C ILE A 93 11.10 5.60 13.06
N LEU A 94 10.18 6.40 13.58
CA LEU A 94 8.78 6.03 13.72
C LEU A 94 8.00 6.60 12.53
N ARG A 95 7.27 5.74 11.80
CA ARG A 95 6.43 6.17 10.68
C ARG A 95 5.03 5.60 10.81
N VAL A 96 4.02 6.46 10.81
CA VAL A 96 2.62 6.04 10.96
C VAL A 96 2.08 5.66 9.58
N GLU A 97 1.61 4.41 9.46
CA GLU A 97 1.04 3.85 8.23
C GLU A 97 -0.49 3.99 8.29
N ASP A 98 -0.98 5.22 8.13
CA ASP A 98 -2.40 5.63 8.23
C ASP A 98 -3.10 5.78 6.87
N THR A 99 -2.72 4.96 5.87
CA THR A 99 -3.31 5.02 4.52
C THR A 99 -4.75 4.50 4.46
N ASP A 100 -5.11 3.59 5.34
CA ASP A 100 -6.48 3.12 5.48
C ASP A 100 -7.23 3.99 6.49
N GLN A 101 -7.88 5.04 5.98
CA GLN A 101 -8.60 6.02 6.81
C GLN A 101 -9.81 5.41 7.54
N ALA A 102 -10.39 4.30 7.05
CA ALA A 102 -11.53 3.67 7.71
C ALA A 102 -11.13 2.95 9.00
N ARG A 103 -9.89 2.44 9.05
CA ARG A 103 -9.36 1.74 10.22
C ARG A 103 -8.41 2.59 11.07
N SER A 104 -7.88 3.69 10.52
CA SER A 104 -6.86 4.52 11.16
C SER A 104 -7.48 5.63 11.99
N THR A 105 -7.18 5.68 13.28
CA THR A 105 -7.68 6.73 14.19
C THR A 105 -6.54 7.45 14.90
N ARG A 106 -6.69 8.75 15.18
CA ARG A 106 -5.68 9.50 15.92
C ARG A 106 -5.57 9.03 17.36
N GLU A 107 -6.65 8.54 17.93
CA GLU A 107 -6.69 7.91 19.25
C GLU A 107 -5.77 6.69 19.30
N SER A 108 -5.79 5.86 18.26
CA SER A 108 -4.92 4.67 18.15
C SER A 108 -3.46 5.04 17.91
N GLU A 109 -3.18 6.05 17.08
CA GLU A 109 -1.80 6.58 16.94
C GLU A 109 -1.27 7.06 18.30
N ASN A 110 -2.05 7.86 19.01
CA ASN A 110 -1.68 8.38 20.32
C ASN A 110 -1.49 7.25 21.34
N ALA A 111 -2.30 6.17 21.26
CA ALA A 111 -2.10 4.99 22.10
C ALA A 111 -0.75 4.33 21.82
N VAL A 112 -0.41 4.09 20.55
CA VAL A 112 0.89 3.52 20.16
C VAL A 112 2.05 4.40 20.65
N LEU A 113 1.97 5.74 20.49
CA LEU A 113 2.99 6.67 20.98
C LEU A 113 3.17 6.60 22.50
N ARG A 114 2.06 6.50 23.26
CA ARG A 114 2.12 6.33 24.72
C ARG A 114 2.73 4.99 25.11
N ASP A 115 2.37 3.91 24.42
CA ASP A 115 2.88 2.57 24.72
C ASP A 115 4.38 2.48 24.45
N LEU A 116 4.87 3.05 23.34
CA LEU A 116 6.30 3.13 23.03
C LEU A 116 7.07 3.93 24.08
N LYS A 117 6.52 5.09 24.50
CA LYS A 117 7.10 5.90 25.57
C LYS A 117 7.13 5.15 26.90
N TRP A 118 6.08 4.41 27.23
CA TRP A 118 6.01 3.59 28.45
C TRP A 118 7.05 2.45 28.43
N LEU A 119 7.29 1.85 27.27
CA LEU A 119 8.33 0.84 27.05
C LEU A 119 9.76 1.42 27.08
N GLY A 120 9.92 2.75 27.13
CA GLY A 120 11.22 3.42 27.04
C GLY A 120 11.85 3.34 25.65
N ILE A 121 11.04 3.16 24.60
CA ILE A 121 11.49 3.12 23.21
C ILE A 121 11.38 4.52 22.62
N ASP A 122 12.51 5.23 22.59
CA ASP A 122 12.63 6.52 21.94
C ASP A 122 12.95 6.36 20.44
N PHE A 123 12.52 7.34 19.64
CA PHE A 123 12.81 7.42 18.21
C PHE A 123 13.41 8.80 17.87
N ASP A 124 14.36 8.81 16.93
CA ASP A 124 15.08 10.02 16.51
C ASP A 124 14.27 10.86 15.51
N GLU A 125 13.45 10.19 14.69
CA GLU A 125 12.64 10.81 13.65
C GLU A 125 11.22 10.24 13.72
N GLY A 126 10.19 11.08 13.68
CA GLY A 126 8.81 10.61 13.74
C GLY A 126 7.78 11.70 13.97
N PRO A 127 6.48 11.34 14.05
CA PRO A 127 5.42 12.31 14.30
C PRO A 127 5.58 12.96 15.68
N GLY A 128 5.68 14.29 15.71
CA GLY A 128 5.87 15.04 16.95
C GLY A 128 7.30 15.08 17.50
N ALA A 129 8.27 14.40 16.86
CA ALA A 129 9.68 14.60 17.17
C ALA A 129 10.19 15.93 16.58
N MET A 130 11.08 16.62 17.29
CA MET A 130 11.76 17.80 16.76
C MET A 130 12.86 17.36 15.78
N GLY A 131 12.52 17.32 14.49
CA GLY A 131 13.48 17.12 13.41
C GLY A 131 13.24 15.88 12.55
N GLY A 132 14.12 15.73 11.55
CA GLY A 132 14.14 14.62 10.61
C GLY A 132 14.01 15.08 9.16
N ASP A 133 14.99 14.71 8.34
CA ASP A 133 15.13 15.21 6.96
C ASP A 133 14.12 14.59 5.98
N ALA A 134 13.44 13.51 6.40
CA ALA A 134 12.54 12.72 5.57
C ALA A 134 11.05 12.88 5.91
N GLY A 135 10.70 13.89 6.72
CA GLY A 135 9.30 14.19 7.06
C GLY A 135 8.46 14.55 5.81
N PRO A 136 7.12 14.53 5.91
CA PRO A 136 6.30 14.13 7.07
C PRO A 136 6.33 12.63 7.37
N TYR A 137 6.15 12.24 8.63
CA TYR A 137 6.23 10.83 9.08
C TYR A 137 4.88 10.11 9.17
N ARG A 138 3.81 10.73 8.67
CA ARG A 138 2.52 10.07 8.47
C ARG A 138 2.31 9.86 6.99
N GLN A 139 1.84 8.69 6.59
CA GLN A 139 1.66 8.40 5.18
C GLN A 139 0.51 9.20 4.56
N SER A 140 -0.56 9.47 5.32
CA SER A 140 -1.67 10.32 4.88
C SER A 140 -1.23 11.73 4.45
N GLU A 141 -0.12 12.22 4.99
CA GLU A 141 0.45 13.55 4.71
C GLU A 141 1.40 13.56 3.47
N ARG A 142 1.58 12.42 2.78
CA ARG A 142 2.56 12.23 1.68
C ARG A 142 1.93 11.97 0.31
N GLY A 143 0.66 12.35 0.12
CA GLY A 143 -0.11 12.07 -1.10
C GLY A 143 0.59 12.49 -2.39
N ASP A 144 1.10 13.72 -2.45
CA ASP A 144 1.75 14.28 -3.65
C ASP A 144 2.96 13.44 -4.10
N LEU A 145 3.77 12.99 -3.13
CA LEU A 145 4.93 12.13 -3.40
C LEU A 145 4.49 10.79 -4.01
N TYR A 146 3.41 10.19 -3.52
CA TYR A 146 2.92 8.92 -4.05
C TYR A 146 2.38 9.05 -5.47
N VAL A 147 1.69 10.15 -5.77
CA VAL A 147 1.21 10.45 -7.13
C VAL A 147 2.39 10.62 -8.09
N GLU A 148 3.41 11.38 -7.70
CA GLU A 148 4.62 11.57 -8.50
C GLU A 148 5.31 10.23 -8.79
N LEU A 149 5.54 9.41 -7.76
CA LEU A 149 6.19 8.11 -7.91
C LEU A 149 5.36 7.12 -8.73
N ALA A 150 4.02 7.12 -8.57
CA ALA A 150 3.13 6.32 -9.37
C ALA A 150 3.21 6.71 -10.86
N ASN A 151 3.22 8.00 -11.17
CA ASN A 151 3.38 8.49 -12.54
C ASN A 151 4.71 8.06 -13.15
N ARG A 152 5.81 8.14 -12.39
CA ARG A 152 7.13 7.66 -12.84
C ARG A 152 7.13 6.15 -13.14
N LEU A 153 6.41 5.35 -12.37
CA LEU A 153 6.26 3.92 -12.62
C LEU A 153 5.42 3.64 -13.87
N LEU A 154 4.38 4.44 -14.13
CA LEU A 154 3.59 4.36 -15.36
C LEU A 154 4.42 4.76 -16.59
N GLU A 155 5.15 5.88 -16.52
CA GLU A 155 6.00 6.40 -17.60
C GLU A 155 7.14 5.45 -17.96
N SER A 156 7.73 4.79 -16.96
CA SER A 156 8.81 3.82 -17.16
C SER A 156 8.33 2.41 -17.55
N GLY A 157 7.01 2.19 -17.66
CA GLY A 157 6.43 0.90 -18.05
C GLY A 157 6.48 -0.19 -16.97
N HIS A 158 6.76 0.17 -15.71
CA HIS A 158 6.78 -0.76 -14.58
C HIS A 158 5.40 -0.90 -13.90
N ALA A 159 4.44 -0.06 -14.27
CA ALA A 159 3.05 -0.13 -13.83
C ALA A 159 2.09 0.08 -15.02
N TYR A 160 0.84 -0.37 -14.87
CA TYR A 160 -0.23 -0.16 -15.84
C TYR A 160 -1.57 0.09 -15.11
N PRO A 161 -2.51 0.85 -15.68
CA PRO A 161 -3.83 1.04 -15.09
C PRO A 161 -4.66 -0.25 -15.20
N CYS A 162 -5.25 -0.67 -14.08
CA CYS A 162 -6.23 -1.76 -14.04
C CYS A 162 -7.64 -1.16 -14.05
N PHE A 163 -8.53 -1.74 -14.86
CA PHE A 163 -9.92 -1.32 -14.99
C PHE A 163 -10.92 -2.39 -14.53
N CYS A 164 -10.43 -3.44 -13.86
CA CYS A 164 -11.30 -4.50 -13.35
C CYS A 164 -12.23 -3.96 -12.26
N THR A 165 -13.47 -4.43 -12.23
CA THR A 165 -14.39 -4.15 -11.11
C THR A 165 -14.18 -5.13 -9.96
N GLU A 166 -14.83 -4.92 -8.82
CA GLU A 166 -14.72 -5.81 -7.66
C GLU A 166 -15.44 -7.17 -7.92
N GLU A 167 -16.43 -7.19 -8.81
CA GLU A 167 -17.23 -8.36 -9.15
C GLU A 167 -16.67 -9.24 -10.28
N GLU A 168 -15.67 -8.76 -11.04
CA GLU A 168 -15.02 -9.49 -12.14
C GLU A 168 -13.98 -10.50 -11.66
#